data_AF-A0A6J4ECR1-F1
#
_entry.id   AF-A0A6J4ECR1-F1
#
_cell.length_a   1.000
_cell.length_b   1.000
_cell.length_c   1.000
_cell.angle_alpha   90.00
_cell.angle_beta   90.00
_cell.angle_gamma   90.00
#
_symmetry.space_group_name_H-M   'P 1'
#
loop_
_entity.id
_entity.type
_entity.pdbx_description
1 polymer ?
#
loop_
_entity_poly.entity_id
_entity_poly.type
_entity_poly.pdbx_seq_one_letter_code
_entity_poly.pdbx_strand_id
1 'polypeptide(L)'
;MIRLAWLLLAGLTLGHPLPSLADEDPDRLPAYQQRFDRERPLVAVIGENGMTELVDYVIPYGLLSRSGVAEVVALSTRPGAMQMMPALRLLADADIDAFDRRHPEGADYVIVPAVHHSDDPTLLRWVRQQADKGATLVAICDGVLVLGNAGVLQGRRATGHWYSRSQREGDFPDTRWVDDRRYLADGKVITTAGVSAALPATLALVEAIGGRDKARALAGEIGQPGWSSRHDGTGFQLGAGGYLTAAGNLLAFWRHEELGLPVQPGVDEMALALRADAWSRTFRSEALALAETAEPIRTRNGLVLLPEPVQGHPGITRLDEDDALLAQLFDSTLAAIADRHGQDTADLVARQLEYAPGLNE
;
A
#
# COMPACT_ATOMS: atom_id res chain seq x y z
N MET A 1 -24.80 69.43 -21.61
CA MET A 1 -24.82 69.90 -20.21
C MET A 1 -26.29 69.86 -19.77
N ILE A 2 -26.83 68.94 -18.98
CA ILE A 2 -26.44 68.37 -17.68
C ILE A 2 -27.15 67.01 -17.49
N ARG A 3 -26.42 66.10 -16.82
CA ARG A 3 -26.74 64.80 -16.18
C ARG A 3 -28.21 64.53 -15.78
N LEU A 4 -28.67 63.28 -15.97
CA LEU A 4 -28.86 62.32 -14.87
C LEU A 4 -28.98 60.87 -15.37
N ALA A 5 -28.30 59.96 -14.66
CA ALA A 5 -28.21 58.52 -14.88
C ALA A 5 -29.09 57.76 -13.87
N TRP A 6 -29.06 56.42 -13.96
CA TRP A 6 -29.70 55.35 -13.15
C TRP A 6 -31.06 54.91 -13.71
N LEU A 7 -31.35 53.63 -13.97
CA LEU A 7 -30.97 52.36 -13.34
C LEU A 7 -31.03 51.18 -14.35
N LEU A 8 -30.11 50.20 -14.19
CA LEU A 8 -30.25 48.71 -14.22
C LEU A 8 -31.16 48.06 -15.29
N LEU A 9 -30.79 47.03 -16.05
CA LEU A 9 -29.98 45.83 -15.79
C LEU A 9 -29.58 45.25 -17.16
N ALA A 10 -28.30 44.89 -17.34
CA ALA A 10 -27.80 44.20 -18.52
C ALA A 10 -27.12 42.89 -18.09
N GLY A 11 -27.24 41.86 -18.93
CA GLY A 11 -26.24 40.79 -19.01
C GLY A 11 -26.74 39.38 -18.75
N LEU A 12 -27.51 38.83 -19.69
CA LEU A 12 -27.54 37.38 -19.91
C LEU A 12 -26.20 36.96 -20.52
N THR A 13 -25.39 36.21 -19.77
CA THR A 13 -24.27 35.43 -20.33
C THR A 13 -24.52 33.96 -20.04
N LEU A 14 -24.65 33.18 -21.12
CA LEU A 14 -24.66 31.72 -21.09
C LEU A 14 -23.26 31.26 -20.64
N GLY A 15 -23.14 30.93 -19.35
CA GLY A 15 -21.94 30.27 -18.84
C GLY A 15 -21.95 28.81 -19.29
N HIS A 16 -21.11 28.46 -20.26
CA HIS A 16 -20.60 27.09 -20.33
C HIS A 16 -19.83 26.83 -19.02
N PRO A 17 -20.10 25.72 -18.30
CA PRO A 17 -19.28 25.38 -17.16
C PRO A 17 -17.85 25.18 -17.67
N LEU A 18 -16.90 25.92 -17.10
CA LEU A 18 -15.49 25.63 -17.27
C LEU A 18 -15.27 24.18 -16.78
N PRO A 19 -14.55 23.32 -17.53
CA PRO A 19 -14.20 22.01 -17.05
C PRO A 19 -13.49 22.15 -15.70
N SER A 20 -13.87 21.32 -14.73
CA SER A 20 -13.21 21.31 -13.44
C SER A 20 -11.73 20.98 -13.65
N LEU A 21 -10.83 21.75 -13.04
CA LEU A 21 -9.38 21.49 -13.06
C LEU A 21 -8.99 20.15 -12.38
N ALA A 22 -9.96 19.30 -12.02
CA ALA A 22 -9.80 18.00 -11.39
C ALA A 22 -9.98 16.81 -12.36
N ASP A 23 -10.17 17.05 -13.67
CA ASP A 23 -10.52 15.99 -14.63
C ASP A 23 -9.40 15.56 -15.60
N GLU A 24 -8.19 16.11 -15.51
CA GLU A 24 -7.03 15.56 -16.22
C GLU A 24 -5.88 15.30 -15.24
N ASP A 25 -5.96 14.18 -14.51
CA ASP A 25 -4.76 13.55 -13.93
C ASP A 25 -4.01 12.88 -15.09
N PRO A 26 -2.86 13.42 -15.53
CA PRO A 26 -2.13 12.89 -16.69
C PRO A 26 -1.61 11.46 -16.46
N ASP A 27 -1.53 11.02 -15.20
CA ASP A 27 -1.08 9.68 -14.83
C ASP A 27 -2.26 8.81 -14.32
N ARG A 28 -3.50 9.14 -14.72
CA ARG A 28 -4.67 8.25 -14.52
C ARG A 28 -4.38 6.88 -15.11
N LEU A 29 -4.61 5.85 -14.29
CA LEU A 29 -4.31 4.47 -14.69
C LEU A 29 -5.18 4.04 -15.89
N PRO A 30 -4.61 3.29 -16.86
CA PRO A 30 -5.35 2.81 -18.02
C PRO A 30 -6.52 1.94 -17.62
N ALA A 31 -7.68 2.14 -18.26
CA ALA A 31 -8.86 1.31 -18.03
C ALA A 31 -8.57 -0.18 -18.30
N TYR A 32 -9.16 -1.05 -17.48
CA TYR A 32 -9.05 -2.49 -17.65
C TYR A 32 -9.52 -2.92 -19.04
N GLN A 33 -8.74 -3.79 -19.67
CA GLN A 33 -9.08 -4.45 -20.91
C GLN A 33 -9.37 -5.92 -20.61
N GLN A 34 -10.58 -6.37 -20.90
CA GLN A 34 -11.00 -7.74 -20.66
C GLN A 34 -10.07 -8.74 -21.35
N ARG A 35 -9.64 -9.77 -20.61
CA ARG A 35 -8.86 -10.89 -21.14
C ARG A 35 -9.49 -12.21 -20.76
N PHE A 36 -9.22 -13.23 -21.58
CA PHE A 36 -9.60 -14.62 -21.32
C PHE A 36 -11.09 -14.83 -21.03
N ASP A 37 -11.96 -13.99 -21.63
CA ASP A 37 -13.41 -13.98 -21.43
C ASP A 37 -13.86 -13.87 -19.96
N ARG A 38 -13.00 -13.35 -19.08
CA ARG A 38 -13.30 -13.18 -17.66
C ARG A 38 -14.32 -12.07 -17.44
N GLU A 39 -15.33 -12.32 -16.61
CA GLU A 39 -16.30 -11.29 -16.20
C GLU A 39 -15.67 -10.22 -15.29
N ARG A 40 -14.67 -10.61 -14.49
CA ARG A 40 -13.87 -9.72 -13.63
C ARG A 40 -12.39 -10.07 -13.78
N PRO A 41 -11.46 -9.10 -13.74
CA PRO A 41 -10.04 -9.42 -13.80
C PRO A 41 -9.63 -10.30 -12.62
N LEU A 42 -8.71 -11.21 -12.89
CA LEU A 42 -7.97 -11.96 -11.87
C LEU A 42 -6.74 -11.17 -11.44
N VAL A 43 -6.68 -10.81 -10.16
CA VAL A 43 -5.57 -10.09 -9.55
C VAL A 43 -4.82 -11.05 -8.62
N ALA A 44 -3.54 -11.23 -8.89
CA ALA A 44 -2.64 -11.97 -8.01
C ALA A 44 -1.82 -11.00 -7.16
N VAL A 45 -1.88 -11.09 -5.84
CA VAL A 45 -1.01 -10.35 -4.92
C VAL A 45 0.07 -11.31 -4.42
N ILE A 46 1.30 -11.17 -4.91
CA ILE A 46 2.38 -12.16 -4.67
C ILE A 46 3.38 -11.63 -3.65
N GLY A 47 3.71 -12.43 -2.63
CA GLY A 47 4.78 -12.14 -1.69
C GLY A 47 5.72 -13.33 -1.48
N GLU A 48 6.91 -13.06 -0.96
CA GLU A 48 7.76 -14.09 -0.39
C GLU A 48 7.21 -14.57 0.97
N ASN A 49 7.48 -15.83 1.33
CA ASN A 49 7.09 -16.36 2.63
C ASN A 49 7.80 -15.71 3.83
N GLY A 50 8.82 -14.89 3.60
CA GLY A 50 9.52 -14.19 4.66
C GLY A 50 9.82 -12.77 4.24
N MET A 51 9.56 -11.82 5.14
CA MET A 51 9.91 -10.42 4.98
C MET A 51 9.27 -9.77 3.74
N THR A 52 8.01 -10.12 3.46
CA THR A 52 7.14 -9.34 2.57
C THR A 52 6.54 -8.19 3.36
N GLU A 53 6.56 -6.98 2.82
CA GLU A 53 6.01 -5.80 3.47
C GLU A 53 4.48 -5.95 3.66
N LEU A 54 4.05 -5.75 4.90
CA LEU A 54 2.71 -6.08 5.38
C LEU A 54 1.63 -5.23 4.71
N VAL A 55 1.80 -3.91 4.70
CA VAL A 55 0.81 -2.96 4.18
C VAL A 55 0.73 -3.04 2.66
N ASP A 56 1.87 -3.13 1.98
CA ASP A 56 1.99 -3.30 0.53
C ASP A 56 1.31 -4.57 0.04
N TYR A 57 1.22 -5.61 0.87
CA TYR A 57 0.51 -6.85 0.54
C TYR A 57 -0.97 -6.80 0.92
N VAL A 58 -1.28 -6.37 2.16
CA VAL A 58 -2.63 -6.47 2.73
C VAL A 58 -3.57 -5.42 2.17
N ILE A 59 -3.12 -4.18 1.95
CA ILE A 59 -3.97 -3.10 1.45
C ILE A 59 -4.51 -3.38 0.04
N PRO A 60 -3.69 -3.71 -0.97
CA PRO A 60 -4.22 -4.00 -2.30
C PRO A 60 -5.15 -5.21 -2.29
N TYR A 61 -4.81 -6.27 -1.53
CA TYR A 61 -5.69 -7.42 -1.39
C TYR A 61 -7.06 -7.03 -0.81
N GLY A 62 -7.04 -6.33 0.33
CA GLY A 62 -8.23 -5.98 1.09
C GLY A 62 -9.15 -5.03 0.33
N LEU A 63 -8.61 -3.95 -0.24
CA LEU A 63 -9.42 -2.96 -0.97
C LEU A 63 -10.00 -3.52 -2.26
N LEU A 64 -9.23 -4.28 -3.05
CA LEU A 64 -9.75 -4.88 -4.28
C LEU A 64 -10.83 -5.91 -3.96
N SER A 65 -10.64 -6.75 -2.94
CA SER A 65 -11.63 -7.72 -2.48
C SER A 65 -12.91 -7.03 -2.00
N ARG A 66 -12.79 -5.99 -1.16
CA ARG A 66 -13.91 -5.20 -0.64
C ARG A 66 -14.70 -4.49 -1.74
N SER A 67 -14.01 -4.00 -2.77
CA SER A 67 -14.64 -3.30 -3.90
C SER A 67 -15.51 -4.20 -4.78
N GLY A 68 -15.19 -5.51 -4.81
CA GLY A 68 -15.85 -6.51 -5.66
C GLY A 68 -15.53 -6.40 -7.16
N VAL A 69 -14.63 -5.50 -7.57
CA VAL A 69 -14.32 -5.23 -8.98
C VAL A 69 -13.43 -6.30 -9.63
N ALA A 70 -12.77 -7.12 -8.82
CA ALA A 70 -11.83 -8.15 -9.26
C ALA A 70 -12.03 -9.46 -8.47
N GLU A 71 -11.58 -10.57 -9.04
CA GLU A 71 -11.24 -11.77 -8.27
C GLU A 71 -9.80 -11.63 -7.78
N VAL A 72 -9.57 -11.69 -6.48
CA VAL A 72 -8.26 -11.41 -5.88
C VAL A 72 -7.76 -12.68 -5.19
N VAL A 73 -6.50 -13.03 -5.45
CA VAL A 73 -5.85 -14.21 -4.87
C VAL A 73 -4.59 -13.77 -4.14
N ALA A 74 -4.53 -14.03 -2.84
CA ALA A 74 -3.32 -13.89 -2.05
C ALA A 74 -2.36 -15.04 -2.39
N LEU A 75 -1.17 -14.71 -2.87
CA LEU A 75 -0.14 -15.68 -3.24
C LEU A 75 1.11 -15.56 -2.39
N SER A 76 1.76 -16.70 -2.21
CA SER A 76 3.11 -16.86 -1.67
C SER A 76 4.02 -17.55 -2.68
N THR A 77 5.34 -17.34 -2.60
CA THR A 77 6.28 -18.04 -3.50
C THR A 77 6.38 -19.54 -3.20
N ARG A 78 6.10 -19.97 -1.96
CA ARG A 78 6.13 -21.38 -1.53
C ARG A 78 4.96 -21.70 -0.58
N PRO A 79 4.55 -22.97 -0.46
CA PRO A 79 3.54 -23.35 0.52
C PRO A 79 3.96 -22.97 1.95
N GLY A 80 3.00 -22.50 2.75
CA GLY A 80 3.17 -22.30 4.20
C GLY A 80 2.91 -20.87 4.66
N ALA A 81 3.26 -20.61 5.93
CA ALA A 81 3.11 -19.29 6.53
C ALA A 81 4.00 -18.25 5.84
N MET A 82 3.47 -17.04 5.74
CA MET A 82 4.19 -15.84 5.38
C MET A 82 4.51 -15.08 6.67
N GLN A 83 5.79 -14.98 7.01
CA GLN A 83 6.27 -14.04 8.02
C GLN A 83 6.38 -12.68 7.36
N MET A 84 5.47 -11.76 7.70
CA MET A 84 5.45 -10.43 7.12
C MET A 84 6.46 -9.53 7.84
N MET A 85 6.80 -8.40 7.21
CA MET A 85 7.56 -7.32 7.83
C MET A 85 6.72 -6.03 7.86
N PRO A 86 6.80 -5.23 8.92
CA PRO A 86 7.59 -5.46 10.14
C PRO A 86 6.90 -6.39 11.15
N ALA A 87 5.64 -6.78 10.92
CA ALA A 87 4.83 -7.51 11.89
C ALA A 87 3.85 -8.48 11.24
N LEU A 88 3.29 -9.37 12.06
CA LEU A 88 2.24 -10.33 11.73
C LEU A 88 2.68 -11.51 10.85
N ARG A 89 1.83 -12.54 10.87
CA ARG A 89 1.98 -13.75 10.08
C ARG A 89 0.67 -14.10 9.39
N LEU A 90 0.74 -14.48 8.13
CA LEU A 90 -0.42 -14.75 7.28
C LEU A 90 -0.29 -16.11 6.60
N LEU A 91 -1.41 -16.65 6.11
CA LEU A 91 -1.44 -17.68 5.09
C LEU A 91 -2.03 -17.09 3.81
N ALA A 92 -1.32 -17.29 2.70
CA ALA A 92 -1.83 -17.02 1.36
C ALA A 92 -2.90 -18.03 0.95
N ASP A 93 -3.76 -17.67 0.00
CA ASP A 93 -4.76 -18.56 -0.59
C ASP A 93 -4.09 -19.71 -1.39
N ALA A 94 -2.93 -19.44 -1.97
CA ALA A 94 -2.15 -20.41 -2.73
C ALA A 94 -0.65 -20.06 -2.79
N ASP A 95 0.17 -21.04 -3.16
CA ASP A 95 1.49 -20.78 -3.71
C ASP A 95 1.43 -20.58 -5.25
N ILE A 96 2.53 -20.11 -5.83
CA ILE A 96 2.64 -19.86 -7.28
C ILE A 96 2.41 -21.11 -8.14
N ASP A 97 2.82 -22.30 -7.70
CA ASP A 97 2.64 -23.54 -8.47
C ASP A 97 1.15 -23.93 -8.50
N ALA A 98 0.45 -23.79 -7.37
CA ALA A 98 -0.98 -24.01 -7.27
C ALA A 98 -1.78 -22.98 -8.07
N PHE A 99 -1.33 -21.72 -8.12
CA PHE A 99 -1.92 -20.69 -8.95
C PHE A 99 -1.79 -21.03 -10.45
N ASP A 100 -0.59 -21.33 -10.94
CA ASP A 100 -0.37 -21.61 -12.35
C ASP A 100 -1.07 -22.89 -12.85
N ARG A 101 -1.26 -23.88 -11.96
CA ARG A 101 -2.10 -25.06 -12.29
C ARG A 101 -3.56 -24.70 -12.49
N ARG A 102 -4.09 -23.73 -11.73
CA ARG A 102 -5.50 -23.30 -11.83
C ARG A 102 -5.73 -22.26 -12.92
N HIS A 103 -4.73 -21.42 -13.18
CA HIS A 103 -4.79 -20.30 -14.12
C HIS A 103 -3.60 -20.34 -15.09
N PRO A 104 -3.53 -21.36 -15.98
CA PRO A 104 -2.41 -21.52 -16.91
C PRO A 104 -2.19 -20.29 -17.80
N GLU A 105 -3.25 -19.56 -18.14
CA GLU A 105 -3.26 -18.31 -18.90
C GLU A 105 -2.70 -17.10 -18.14
N GLY A 106 -2.54 -17.20 -16.82
CA GLY A 106 -1.97 -16.16 -15.96
C GLY A 106 -2.96 -15.10 -15.47
N ALA A 107 -2.48 -14.18 -14.65
CA ALA A 107 -3.29 -13.11 -14.07
C ALA A 107 -3.55 -11.96 -15.06
N ASP A 108 -4.60 -11.17 -14.78
CA ASP A 108 -4.82 -9.87 -15.42
C ASP A 108 -3.87 -8.82 -14.84
N TYR A 109 -3.76 -8.81 -13.51
CA TYR A 109 -2.84 -7.97 -12.76
C TYR A 109 -2.00 -8.81 -11.80
N VAL A 110 -0.72 -8.45 -11.67
CA VAL A 110 0.18 -8.98 -10.65
C VAL A 110 0.64 -7.83 -9.78
N ILE A 111 0.26 -7.86 -8.51
CA ILE A 111 0.68 -6.88 -7.51
C ILE A 111 1.89 -7.44 -6.76
N VAL A 112 2.97 -6.67 -6.77
CA VAL A 112 4.27 -7.01 -6.18
C VAL A 112 4.59 -5.99 -5.09
N PRO A 113 4.49 -6.37 -3.80
CA PRO A 113 4.87 -5.55 -2.66
C PRO A 113 6.39 -5.44 -2.54
N ALA A 114 6.88 -4.60 -1.62
CA ALA A 114 8.26 -4.70 -1.20
C ALA A 114 8.54 -6.05 -0.53
N VAL A 115 9.72 -6.61 -0.83
CA VAL A 115 10.21 -7.86 -0.26
C VAL A 115 11.69 -7.69 0.08
N HIS A 116 12.19 -8.44 1.06
CA HIS A 116 13.58 -8.33 1.48
C HIS A 116 14.57 -8.83 0.42
N HIS A 117 14.25 -9.93 -0.28
CA HIS A 117 15.11 -10.48 -1.34
C HIS A 117 14.52 -10.14 -2.71
N SER A 118 14.66 -8.86 -3.09
CA SER A 118 14.15 -8.37 -4.38
C SER A 118 14.80 -9.03 -5.61
N ASP A 119 15.85 -9.82 -5.42
CA ASP A 119 16.56 -10.60 -6.43
C ASP A 119 16.24 -12.12 -6.39
N ASP A 120 15.28 -12.56 -5.55
CA ASP A 120 14.94 -13.97 -5.43
C ASP A 120 14.56 -14.58 -6.80
N PRO A 121 15.31 -15.58 -7.29
CA PRO A 121 15.15 -16.04 -8.65
C PRO A 121 13.81 -16.76 -8.87
N THR A 122 13.13 -17.23 -7.83
CA THR A 122 11.80 -17.85 -7.96
C THR A 122 10.74 -16.79 -8.21
N LEU A 123 10.71 -15.73 -7.40
CA LEU A 123 9.82 -14.60 -7.60
C LEU A 123 10.08 -13.92 -8.95
N LEU A 124 11.34 -13.65 -9.28
CA LEU A 124 11.71 -12.99 -10.55
C LEU A 124 11.27 -13.80 -11.78
N ARG A 125 11.45 -15.13 -11.76
CA ARG A 125 10.99 -15.99 -12.87
C ARG A 125 9.48 -15.95 -13.00
N TRP A 126 8.75 -16.04 -11.88
CA TRP A 126 7.30 -16.05 -11.91
C TRP A 126 6.72 -14.71 -12.39
N VAL A 127 7.25 -13.58 -11.91
CA VAL A 127 6.85 -12.24 -12.38
C VAL A 127 7.09 -12.08 -13.87
N ARG A 128 8.25 -12.49 -14.39
CA ARG A 128 8.54 -12.49 -15.84
C ARG A 128 7.54 -13.34 -16.63
N GLN A 129 7.24 -14.54 -16.15
CA GLN A 129 6.27 -15.42 -16.80
C GLN A 129 4.87 -14.79 -16.88
N GLN A 130 4.41 -14.12 -15.82
CA GLN A 130 3.12 -13.42 -15.85
C GLN A 130 3.17 -12.21 -16.80
N ALA A 131 4.29 -11.50 -16.87
CA ALA A 131 4.52 -10.43 -17.83
C ALA A 131 4.46 -10.93 -19.29
N ASP A 132 5.10 -12.07 -19.58
CA ASP A 132 5.09 -12.73 -20.90
C ASP A 132 3.68 -13.21 -21.28
N LYS A 133 2.88 -13.66 -20.30
CA LYS A 133 1.46 -13.96 -20.47
C LYS A 133 0.62 -12.70 -20.70
N GLY A 134 1.17 -11.51 -20.45
CA GLY A 134 0.58 -10.21 -20.73
C GLY A 134 -0.10 -9.53 -19.54
N ALA A 135 0.21 -9.93 -18.30
CA ALA A 135 -0.30 -9.27 -17.09
C ALA A 135 0.17 -7.81 -17.00
N THR A 136 -0.66 -6.97 -16.39
CA THR A 136 -0.24 -5.66 -15.89
C THR A 136 0.46 -5.87 -14.56
N LEU A 137 1.72 -5.44 -14.46
CA LEU A 137 2.51 -5.52 -13.24
C LEU A 137 2.29 -4.24 -12.42
N VAL A 138 2.06 -4.39 -11.13
CA VAL A 138 1.84 -3.29 -10.19
C VAL A 138 2.85 -3.45 -9.05
N ALA A 139 3.92 -2.66 -9.07
CA ALA A 139 4.85 -2.59 -7.95
C ALA A 139 4.37 -1.58 -6.92
N ILE A 140 4.26 -2.00 -5.67
CA ILE A 140 4.00 -1.11 -4.54
C ILE A 140 5.30 -0.90 -3.78
N CYS A 141 5.59 0.35 -3.39
CA CYS A 141 6.78 0.70 -2.61
C CYS A 141 8.06 0.21 -3.31
N ASP A 142 8.90 -0.55 -2.60
CA ASP A 142 10.14 -1.14 -3.12
C ASP A 142 9.91 -2.46 -3.88
N GLY A 143 8.66 -2.86 -4.12
CA GLY A 143 8.34 -3.90 -5.11
C GLY A 143 8.85 -3.56 -6.52
N VAL A 144 9.16 -2.29 -6.77
CA VAL A 144 9.80 -1.84 -8.01
C VAL A 144 11.20 -2.42 -8.20
N LEU A 145 11.91 -2.76 -7.11
CA LEU A 145 13.21 -3.43 -7.19
C LEU A 145 13.07 -4.85 -7.76
N VAL A 146 11.99 -5.57 -7.42
CA VAL A 146 11.66 -6.87 -8.02
C VAL A 146 11.42 -6.71 -9.52
N LEU A 147 10.68 -5.69 -9.93
CA LEU A 147 10.43 -5.42 -11.35
C LEU A 147 11.71 -5.02 -12.10
N GLY A 148 12.58 -4.23 -11.46
CA GLY A 148 13.90 -3.88 -12.00
C GLY A 148 14.76 -5.13 -12.21
N ASN A 149 14.88 -5.98 -11.18
CA ASN A 149 15.62 -7.24 -11.23
C ASN A 149 14.98 -8.25 -12.19
N ALA A 150 13.67 -8.18 -12.43
CA ALA A 150 12.96 -8.94 -13.45
C ALA A 150 13.26 -8.43 -14.88
N GLY A 151 13.91 -7.28 -15.02
CA GLY A 151 14.28 -6.69 -16.31
C GLY A 151 13.10 -6.05 -17.05
N VAL A 152 11.99 -5.76 -16.37
CA VAL A 152 10.78 -5.22 -17.01
C VAL A 152 10.73 -3.68 -17.02
N LEU A 153 11.67 -3.00 -16.34
CA LEU A 153 11.72 -1.54 -16.22
C LEU A 153 12.60 -0.81 -17.25
N GLN A 154 13.40 -1.53 -18.03
CA GLN A 154 14.39 -0.91 -18.92
C GLN A 154 13.72 0.09 -19.89
N GLY A 155 14.17 1.35 -19.84
CA GLY A 155 13.67 2.44 -20.69
C GLY A 155 12.29 2.99 -20.30
N ARG A 156 11.67 2.50 -19.23
CA ARG A 156 10.33 2.93 -18.76
C ARG A 156 10.43 4.05 -17.73
N ARG A 157 9.33 4.78 -17.57
CA ARG A 157 9.09 5.60 -16.38
C ARG A 157 8.73 4.71 -15.19
N ALA A 158 9.25 5.03 -14.01
CA ALA A 158 8.90 4.36 -12.75
C ALA A 158 9.04 5.33 -11.57
N THR A 159 8.30 5.06 -10.50
CA THR A 159 8.50 5.66 -9.17
C THR A 159 8.77 4.55 -8.15
N GLY A 160 9.17 4.90 -6.94
CA GLY A 160 9.50 3.96 -5.86
C GLY A 160 9.69 4.69 -4.54
N HIS A 161 9.73 3.95 -3.43
CA HIS A 161 9.83 4.53 -2.09
C HIS A 161 11.11 5.34 -1.91
N TRP A 162 11.06 6.54 -1.33
CA TRP A 162 12.25 7.42 -1.21
C TRP A 162 13.53 6.77 -0.65
N TYR A 163 13.41 5.74 0.21
CA TYR A 163 14.52 5.07 0.88
C TYR A 163 15.42 4.32 -0.11
N SER A 164 14.84 3.72 -1.16
CA SER A 164 15.58 2.99 -2.18
C SER A 164 16.12 3.87 -3.32
N ARG A 165 15.93 5.20 -3.28
CA ARG A 165 16.28 6.11 -4.41
C ARG A 165 17.70 5.90 -4.92
N SER A 166 18.70 5.96 -4.03
CA SER A 166 20.10 5.79 -4.43
C SER A 166 20.39 4.39 -4.96
N GLN A 167 19.72 3.35 -4.44
CA GLN A 167 19.90 1.98 -4.89
C GLN A 167 19.31 1.80 -6.29
N ARG A 168 18.04 2.17 -6.49
CA ARG A 168 17.33 1.95 -7.76
C ARG A 168 17.92 2.75 -8.92
N GLU A 169 18.44 3.95 -8.65
CA GLU A 169 19.14 4.76 -9.65
C GLU A 169 20.48 4.13 -10.07
N GLY A 170 21.18 3.50 -9.12
CA GLY A 170 22.44 2.80 -9.37
C GLY A 170 22.24 1.46 -10.08
N ASP A 171 21.28 0.66 -9.62
CA ASP A 171 21.02 -0.70 -10.11
C ASP A 171 20.28 -0.71 -11.45
N PHE A 172 19.43 0.30 -11.71
CA PHE A 172 18.59 0.39 -12.92
C PHE A 172 18.72 1.75 -13.63
N PRO A 173 19.93 2.13 -14.12
CA PRO A 173 20.20 3.46 -14.67
C PRO A 173 19.44 3.77 -15.97
N ASP A 174 18.97 2.75 -16.68
CA ASP A 174 18.15 2.90 -17.89
C ASP A 174 16.67 3.22 -17.59
N THR A 175 16.26 3.17 -16.32
CA THR A 175 14.90 3.50 -15.88
C THR A 175 14.78 5.01 -15.65
N ARG A 176 13.70 5.62 -16.12
CA ARG A 176 13.40 7.03 -15.91
C ARG A 176 12.65 7.21 -14.60
N TRP A 177 13.37 7.43 -13.51
CA TRP A 177 12.78 7.63 -12.18
C TRP A 177 12.02 8.96 -12.06
N VAL A 178 10.81 8.91 -11.51
CA VAL A 178 9.89 10.04 -11.36
C VAL A 178 9.47 10.13 -9.89
N ASP A 179 10.10 11.01 -9.12
CA ASP A 179 9.88 11.11 -7.67
C ASP A 179 8.70 12.01 -7.25
N ASP A 180 8.09 12.75 -8.18
CA ASP A 180 6.94 13.63 -7.94
C ASP A 180 5.59 12.95 -8.22
N ARG A 181 5.56 11.62 -8.14
CA ARG A 181 4.38 10.79 -8.39
C ARG A 181 4.22 9.72 -7.32
N ARG A 182 3.00 9.66 -6.78
CA ARG A 182 2.52 8.62 -5.87
C ARG A 182 2.37 7.30 -6.59
N TYR A 183 1.89 7.36 -7.82
CA TYR A 183 1.84 6.23 -8.72
C TYR A 183 1.87 6.76 -10.16
N LEU A 184 2.32 5.90 -11.08
CA LEU A 184 2.24 6.17 -12.50
C LEU A 184 2.13 4.84 -13.27
N ALA A 185 1.68 4.94 -14.52
CA ALA A 185 1.67 3.82 -15.47
C ALA A 185 2.57 4.12 -16.67
N ASP A 186 3.38 3.13 -17.07
CA ASP A 186 4.09 3.08 -18.35
C ASP A 186 3.72 1.77 -19.07
N GLY A 187 2.65 1.85 -19.87
CA GLY A 187 2.05 0.70 -20.52
C GLY A 187 1.43 -0.27 -19.51
N LYS A 188 1.98 -1.48 -19.44
CA LYS A 188 1.55 -2.56 -18.54
C LYS A 188 2.33 -2.61 -17.22
N VAL A 189 3.11 -1.58 -16.92
CA VAL A 189 3.85 -1.47 -15.66
C VAL A 189 3.31 -0.27 -14.89
N ILE A 190 2.85 -0.52 -13.68
CA ILE A 190 2.39 0.48 -12.72
C ILE A 190 3.35 0.40 -11.53
N THR A 191 3.80 1.54 -11.05
CA THR A 191 4.70 1.64 -9.89
C THR A 191 4.19 2.70 -8.94
N THR A 192 4.35 2.49 -7.63
CA THR A 192 3.97 3.47 -6.60
C THR A 192 5.17 3.99 -5.82
N ALA A 193 4.99 5.12 -5.13
CA ALA A 193 5.86 5.60 -4.06
C ALA A 193 5.75 4.67 -2.82
N GLY A 194 6.18 5.14 -1.65
CA GLY A 194 6.25 4.35 -0.42
C GLY A 194 4.93 3.83 0.16
N VAL A 195 5.00 3.28 1.37
CA VAL A 195 3.92 2.50 2.00
C VAL A 195 2.57 3.24 2.03
N SER A 196 2.60 4.55 2.32
CA SER A 196 1.41 5.41 2.32
C SER A 196 0.68 5.47 0.96
N ALA A 197 1.37 5.19 -0.15
CA ALA A 197 0.80 5.19 -1.49
C ALA A 197 -0.13 4.00 -1.76
N ALA A 198 -0.07 2.93 -0.95
CA ALA A 198 -0.82 1.71 -1.19
C ALA A 198 -2.33 1.94 -1.26
N LEU A 199 -2.90 2.75 -0.36
CA LEU A 199 -4.33 3.10 -0.34
C LEU A 199 -4.77 3.85 -1.61
N PRO A 200 -4.23 5.05 -1.92
CA PRO A 200 -4.65 5.81 -3.10
C PRO A 200 -4.29 5.11 -4.42
N ALA A 201 -3.16 4.42 -4.52
CA ALA A 201 -2.83 3.67 -5.74
C ALA A 201 -3.82 2.52 -5.98
N THR A 202 -4.26 1.84 -4.92
CA THR A 202 -5.28 0.79 -5.04
C THR A 202 -6.65 1.38 -5.39
N LEU A 203 -7.02 2.54 -4.85
CA LEU A 203 -8.25 3.24 -5.27
C LEU A 203 -8.21 3.65 -6.75
N ALA A 204 -7.07 4.11 -7.24
CA ALA A 204 -6.87 4.39 -8.66
C ALA A 204 -7.01 3.11 -9.51
N LEU A 205 -6.56 1.96 -8.99
CA LEU A 205 -6.74 0.66 -9.65
C LEU A 205 -8.21 0.21 -9.64
N VAL A 206 -8.93 0.42 -8.54
CA VAL A 206 -10.39 0.21 -8.46
C VAL A 206 -11.12 1.09 -9.47
N GLU A 207 -10.69 2.35 -9.64
CA GLU A 207 -11.23 3.24 -10.67
C GLU A 207 -10.96 2.70 -12.08
N ALA A 208 -9.74 2.25 -12.35
CA ALA A 208 -9.35 1.70 -13.65
C ALA A 208 -10.14 0.43 -14.02
N ILE A 209 -10.48 -0.41 -13.03
CA ILE A 209 -11.18 -1.67 -13.25
C ILE A 209 -12.71 -1.49 -13.22
N GLY A 210 -13.24 -0.90 -12.15
CA GLY A 210 -14.67 -0.82 -11.86
C GLY A 210 -15.31 0.55 -12.09
N GLY A 211 -14.53 1.53 -12.55
CA GLY A 211 -15.00 2.89 -12.82
C GLY A 211 -14.98 3.81 -11.59
N ARG A 212 -15.04 5.12 -11.86
CA ARG A 212 -14.86 6.19 -10.85
C ARG A 212 -15.91 6.17 -9.75
N ASP A 213 -17.14 5.74 -10.03
CA ASP A 213 -18.21 5.70 -9.03
C ASP A 213 -17.96 4.62 -7.97
N LYS A 214 -17.42 3.46 -8.38
CA LYS A 214 -17.00 2.41 -7.45
C LYS A 214 -15.84 2.87 -6.57
N ALA A 215 -14.83 3.52 -7.17
CA ALA A 215 -13.72 4.09 -6.41
C ALA A 215 -14.19 5.18 -5.43
N ARG A 216 -15.10 6.08 -5.83
CA ARG A 216 -15.68 7.11 -4.94
C ARG A 216 -16.44 6.51 -3.76
N ALA A 217 -17.25 5.48 -4.01
CA ALA A 217 -18.00 4.81 -2.95
C ALA A 217 -17.05 4.17 -1.92
N LEU A 218 -16.03 3.44 -2.40
CA LEU A 218 -15.03 2.82 -1.52
C LEU A 218 -14.19 3.87 -0.78
N ALA A 219 -13.78 4.95 -1.46
CA ALA A 219 -13.04 6.04 -0.84
C ALA A 219 -13.83 6.68 0.32
N GLY A 220 -15.13 6.93 0.13
CA GLY A 220 -16.00 7.44 1.18
C GLY A 220 -16.16 6.47 2.36
N GLU A 221 -16.22 5.16 2.09
CA GLU A 221 -16.27 4.11 3.13
C GLU A 221 -15.01 4.07 3.99
N ILE A 222 -13.83 4.29 3.40
CA ILE A 222 -12.54 4.22 4.10
C ILE A 222 -12.03 5.58 4.58
N GLY A 223 -12.80 6.64 4.38
CA GLY A 223 -12.45 8.02 4.76
C GLY A 223 -11.38 8.69 3.90
N GLN A 224 -11.08 8.14 2.72
CA GLN A 224 -10.06 8.70 1.82
C GLN A 224 -10.66 9.88 1.02
N PRO A 225 -10.15 11.12 1.18
CA PRO A 225 -10.71 12.29 0.51
C PRO A 225 -10.42 12.35 -0.99
N GLY A 226 -9.31 11.76 -1.43
CA GLY A 226 -8.90 11.69 -2.83
C GLY A 226 -7.78 10.67 -3.04
N TRP A 227 -7.46 10.40 -4.30
CA TRP A 227 -6.41 9.43 -4.67
C TRP A 227 -5.56 9.95 -5.82
N SER A 228 -5.18 11.23 -5.79
CA SER A 228 -4.37 11.86 -6.83
C SER A 228 -3.04 11.11 -7.07
N SER A 229 -2.57 11.09 -8.32
CA SER A 229 -1.22 10.59 -8.64
C SER A 229 -0.10 11.52 -8.16
N ARG A 230 -0.40 12.79 -7.88
CA ARG A 230 0.58 13.79 -7.40
C ARG A 230 1.00 13.47 -5.96
N HIS A 231 2.31 13.53 -5.72
CA HIS A 231 2.93 13.39 -4.41
C HIS A 231 4.34 13.97 -4.49
N ASP A 232 4.83 14.58 -3.41
CA ASP A 232 6.22 15.06 -3.36
C ASP A 232 7.11 14.08 -2.58
N GLY A 233 7.65 13.08 -3.29
CA GLY A 233 8.60 12.13 -2.72
C GLY A 233 10.01 12.72 -2.51
N THR A 234 10.28 13.94 -2.97
CA THR A 234 11.61 14.56 -2.85
C THR A 234 11.87 15.14 -1.45
N GLY A 235 10.80 15.45 -0.71
CA GLY A 235 10.88 15.97 0.66
C GLY A 235 11.28 14.95 1.73
N PHE A 236 11.19 13.65 1.42
CA PHE A 236 11.46 12.60 2.40
C PHE A 236 12.94 12.22 2.48
N GLN A 237 13.47 12.30 3.71
CA GLN A 237 14.81 11.86 4.07
C GLN A 237 14.88 11.62 5.59
N LEU A 238 15.60 10.59 6.02
CA LEU A 238 15.85 10.35 7.46
C LEU A 238 16.68 11.48 8.11
N GLY A 239 17.64 12.07 7.37
CA GLY A 239 18.57 13.07 7.89
C GLY A 239 19.40 12.59 9.10
N ALA A 240 20.35 13.39 9.57
CA ALA A 240 21.17 13.01 10.73
C ALA A 240 20.34 12.79 12.02
N GLY A 241 19.29 13.60 12.21
CA GLY A 241 18.37 13.48 13.35
C GLY A 241 17.61 12.15 13.36
N GLY A 242 17.06 11.72 12.22
CA GLY A 242 16.33 10.44 12.14
C GLY A 242 17.24 9.23 12.40
N TYR A 243 18.48 9.25 11.90
CA TYR A 243 19.45 8.19 12.21
C TYR A 243 19.82 8.15 13.69
N LEU A 244 20.00 9.31 14.34
CA LEU A 244 20.25 9.39 15.77
C LEU A 244 19.06 8.87 16.59
N THR A 245 17.82 9.19 16.18
CA THR A 245 16.61 8.65 16.82
C THR A 245 16.53 7.14 16.65
N ALA A 246 16.75 6.61 15.44
CA ALA A 246 16.73 5.17 15.19
C ALA A 246 17.79 4.44 16.03
N ALA A 247 19.03 4.94 16.05
CA ALA A 247 20.10 4.39 16.87
C ALA A 247 19.78 4.47 18.37
N GLY A 248 19.24 5.60 18.85
CA GLY A 248 18.82 5.77 20.23
C GLY A 248 17.69 4.81 20.62
N ASN A 249 16.73 4.57 19.72
CA ASN A 249 15.63 3.64 19.92
C ASN A 249 16.13 2.19 20.00
N LEU A 250 17.00 1.78 19.07
CA LEU A 250 17.64 0.45 19.08
C LEU A 250 18.51 0.22 20.32
N LEU A 251 19.30 1.22 20.73
CA LEU A 251 20.18 1.11 21.90
C LEU A 251 19.40 1.09 23.22
N ALA A 252 18.17 1.60 23.24
CA ALA A 252 17.25 1.48 24.37
C ALA A 252 16.54 0.11 24.40
N PHE A 253 17.18 -0.98 23.96
CA PHE A 253 16.60 -2.33 23.86
C PHE A 253 16.01 -2.84 25.18
N TRP A 254 16.51 -2.38 26.34
CA TRP A 254 15.92 -2.69 27.66
C TRP A 254 14.54 -2.06 27.89
N ARG A 255 14.07 -1.20 26.97
CA ARG A 255 12.73 -0.62 26.92
C ARG A 255 11.94 -1.12 25.70
N HIS A 256 12.45 -2.13 24.99
CA HIS A 256 11.71 -2.76 23.91
C HIS A 256 10.47 -3.45 24.48
N GLU A 257 9.33 -3.27 23.82
CA GLU A 257 8.05 -3.79 24.30
C GLU A 257 7.29 -4.56 23.24
N GLU A 258 6.59 -5.60 23.68
CA GLU A 258 5.58 -6.27 22.86
C GLU A 258 4.24 -5.56 23.08
N LEU A 259 3.61 -5.19 21.97
CA LEU A 259 2.30 -4.56 21.93
C LEU A 259 1.30 -5.52 21.30
N GLY A 260 0.29 -5.88 22.07
CA GLY A 260 -0.77 -6.77 21.63
C GLY A 260 -1.89 -6.02 20.93
N LEU A 261 -2.18 -6.37 19.69
CA LEU A 261 -3.39 -5.96 18.95
C LEU A 261 -4.41 -7.11 19.06
N PRO A 262 -5.48 -6.97 19.85
CA PRO A 262 -6.49 -8.02 19.97
C PRO A 262 -7.14 -8.30 18.61
N VAL A 263 -7.28 -9.59 18.26
CA VAL A 263 -7.90 -10.02 17.00
C VAL A 263 -8.95 -11.09 17.23
N GLN A 264 -9.99 -11.07 16.39
CA GLN A 264 -11.09 -12.02 16.37
C GLN A 264 -11.48 -12.34 14.92
N PRO A 265 -12.21 -13.43 14.65
CA PRO A 265 -12.77 -13.71 13.33
C PRO A 265 -13.52 -12.51 12.74
N GLY A 266 -13.19 -12.14 11.50
CA GLY A 266 -13.75 -10.97 10.84
C GLY A 266 -13.10 -9.63 11.17
N VAL A 267 -11.95 -9.62 11.88
CA VAL A 267 -11.11 -8.42 12.04
C VAL A 267 -10.80 -7.79 10.69
N ASP A 268 -10.82 -6.46 10.61
CA ASP A 268 -10.41 -5.73 9.41
C ASP A 268 -8.89 -5.82 9.27
N GLU A 269 -8.43 -6.65 8.32
CA GLU A 269 -7.00 -6.88 8.09
C GLU A 269 -6.24 -5.61 7.72
N MET A 270 -6.89 -4.66 7.04
CA MET A 270 -6.24 -3.42 6.60
C MET A 270 -6.01 -2.52 7.80
N ALA A 271 -7.00 -2.38 8.68
CA ALA A 271 -6.85 -1.60 9.91
C ALA A 271 -5.77 -2.20 10.82
N LEU A 272 -5.79 -3.53 10.96
CA LEU A 272 -4.77 -4.26 11.71
C LEU A 272 -3.36 -4.04 11.13
N ALA A 273 -3.21 -4.16 9.81
CA ALA A 273 -1.94 -4.00 9.12
C ALA A 273 -1.35 -2.60 9.31
N LEU A 274 -2.14 -1.54 9.05
CA LEU A 274 -1.68 -0.14 9.19
C LEU A 274 -1.17 0.16 10.60
N ARG A 275 -1.88 -0.33 11.63
CA ARG A 275 -1.50 -0.15 13.04
C ARG A 275 -0.27 -0.97 13.40
N ALA A 276 -0.26 -2.26 13.09
CA ALA A 276 0.83 -3.17 13.42
C ALA A 276 2.15 -2.73 12.77
N ASP A 277 2.06 -2.25 11.52
CA ASP A 277 3.18 -1.76 10.75
C ASP A 277 3.81 -0.52 11.40
N ALA A 278 3.00 0.51 11.66
CA ALA A 278 3.47 1.75 12.27
C ALA A 278 4.09 1.53 13.67
N TRP A 279 3.43 0.74 14.53
CA TRP A 279 3.96 0.41 15.85
C TRP A 279 5.26 -0.37 15.79
N SER A 280 5.46 -1.23 14.79
CA SER A 280 6.68 -2.04 14.71
C SER A 280 7.86 -1.32 14.04
N ARG A 281 7.63 -0.11 13.49
CA ARG A 281 8.68 0.76 12.93
C ARG A 281 9.27 1.74 13.94
N THR A 282 8.86 1.69 15.20
CA THR A 282 9.39 2.58 16.25
C THR A 282 10.81 2.21 16.66
N PHE A 283 11.26 0.99 16.35
CA PHE A 283 12.44 0.32 16.93
C PHE A 283 12.40 0.18 18.46
N ARG A 284 11.26 0.49 19.09
CA ARG A 284 10.99 0.36 20.52
C ARG A 284 9.89 -0.64 20.81
N SER A 285 9.13 -1.04 19.81
CA SER A 285 8.01 -1.96 19.97
C SER A 285 7.93 -2.95 18.82
N GLU A 286 7.34 -4.10 19.12
CA GLU A 286 6.87 -5.09 18.15
C GLU A 286 5.36 -5.28 18.35
N ALA A 287 4.59 -5.21 17.27
CA ALA A 287 3.16 -5.41 17.32
C ALA A 287 2.77 -6.85 16.99
N LEU A 288 2.03 -7.49 17.90
CA LEU A 288 1.60 -8.88 17.79
C LEU A 288 0.07 -8.93 17.65
N ALA A 289 -0.44 -9.71 16.69
CA ALA A 289 -1.85 -10.06 16.67
C ALA A 289 -2.14 -11.07 17.79
N LEU A 290 -2.92 -10.69 18.79
CA LEU A 290 -3.22 -11.53 19.95
C LEU A 290 -4.63 -12.12 19.89
N ALA A 291 -4.73 -13.43 20.10
CA ALA A 291 -6.00 -14.15 20.23
C ALA A 291 -5.99 -15.11 21.42
N GLU A 292 -7.16 -15.64 21.79
CA GLU A 292 -7.27 -16.63 22.87
C GLU A 292 -6.48 -17.91 22.56
N THR A 293 -6.42 -18.31 21.29
CA THR A 293 -5.74 -19.50 20.79
C THR A 293 -4.81 -19.13 19.62
N ALA A 294 -3.92 -20.05 19.24
CA ALA A 294 -3.08 -19.92 18.04
C ALA A 294 -3.78 -20.42 16.76
N GLU A 295 -5.10 -20.58 16.79
CA GLU A 295 -5.85 -21.06 15.62
C GLU A 295 -5.89 -19.99 14.52
N PRO A 296 -5.76 -20.36 13.23
CA PRO A 296 -5.84 -19.41 12.15
C PRO A 296 -7.18 -18.66 12.11
N ILE A 297 -7.13 -17.34 11.98
CA ILE A 297 -8.29 -16.45 11.98
C ILE A 297 -8.55 -15.95 10.55
N ARG A 298 -9.75 -16.17 10.03
CA ARG A 298 -10.18 -15.55 8.77
C ARG A 298 -10.58 -14.09 9.03
N THR A 299 -9.96 -13.18 8.29
CA THR A 299 -10.17 -11.73 8.36
C THR A 299 -11.39 -11.33 7.54
N ARG A 300 -11.79 -10.05 7.63
CA ARG A 300 -12.99 -9.50 6.99
C ARG A 300 -13.02 -9.73 5.48
N ASN A 301 -11.90 -9.52 4.78
CA ASN A 301 -11.85 -9.61 3.32
C ASN A 301 -11.30 -10.95 2.80
N GLY A 302 -10.91 -11.86 3.69
CA GLY A 302 -10.67 -13.27 3.33
C GLY A 302 -9.27 -13.80 3.61
N LEU A 303 -8.30 -12.95 3.97
CA LEU A 303 -6.98 -13.41 4.42
C LEU A 303 -7.11 -14.30 5.66
N VAL A 304 -6.07 -15.11 5.88
CA VAL A 304 -5.96 -15.95 7.07
C VAL A 304 -4.77 -15.48 7.89
N LEU A 305 -5.06 -14.89 9.05
CA LEU A 305 -4.09 -14.42 10.03
C LEU A 305 -3.68 -15.57 10.95
N LEU A 306 -2.39 -15.63 11.30
CA LEU A 306 -1.85 -16.54 12.31
C LEU A 306 -1.55 -15.74 13.59
N PRO A 307 -2.45 -15.74 14.58
CA PRO A 307 -2.26 -14.96 15.81
C PRO A 307 -1.32 -15.65 16.79
N GLU A 308 -0.78 -14.86 17.71
CA GLU A 308 -0.09 -15.34 18.90
C GLU A 308 -1.09 -15.57 20.05
N PRO A 309 -1.02 -16.71 20.77
CA PRO A 309 -1.93 -16.99 21.86
C PRO A 309 -1.60 -16.11 23.07
N VAL A 310 -2.61 -15.45 23.64
CA VAL A 310 -2.49 -14.56 24.82
C VAL A 310 -1.75 -15.21 25.98
N GLN A 311 -1.89 -16.53 26.17
CA GLN A 311 -1.23 -17.29 27.23
C GLN A 311 0.31 -17.29 27.11
N GLY A 312 0.85 -17.13 25.90
CA GLY A 312 2.29 -17.04 25.63
C GLY A 312 2.91 -15.69 25.99
N HIS A 313 2.09 -14.66 26.20
CA HIS A 313 2.53 -13.28 26.42
C HIS A 313 1.93 -12.69 27.72
N PRO A 314 2.29 -13.22 28.90
CA PRO A 314 1.74 -12.75 30.17
C PRO A 314 2.17 -11.30 30.45
N GLY A 315 1.19 -10.43 30.71
CA GLY A 315 1.47 -9.01 31.03
C GLY A 315 1.74 -8.12 29.81
N ILE A 316 1.54 -8.63 28.60
CA ILE A 316 1.66 -7.84 27.37
C ILE A 316 0.73 -6.61 27.40
N THR A 317 1.25 -5.46 26.96
CA THR A 317 0.45 -4.25 26.84
C THR A 317 -0.48 -4.40 25.65
N ARG A 318 -1.78 -4.36 25.88
CA ARG A 318 -2.77 -4.42 24.80
C ARG A 318 -3.08 -3.01 24.32
N LEU A 319 -3.03 -2.81 23.02
CA LEU A 319 -3.50 -1.59 22.39
C LEU A 319 -5.03 -1.66 22.27
N ASP A 320 -5.69 -0.56 22.60
CA ASP A 320 -7.14 -0.45 22.48
C ASP A 320 -7.58 -0.55 21.00
N GLU A 321 -8.85 -0.84 20.76
CA GLU A 321 -9.44 -0.70 19.43
C GLU A 321 -9.38 0.77 18.99
N ASP A 322 -9.23 0.98 17.68
CA ASP A 322 -9.21 2.31 17.08
C ASP A 322 -10.33 2.37 16.03
N ASP A 323 -11.34 3.18 16.30
CA ASP A 323 -12.52 3.35 15.45
C ASP A 323 -12.27 4.32 14.28
N ALA A 324 -11.05 4.84 14.14
CA ALA A 324 -10.69 5.69 13.02
C ALA A 324 -10.87 4.96 11.67
N LEU A 325 -11.26 5.72 10.65
CA LEU A 325 -11.34 5.21 9.28
C LEU A 325 -9.93 4.88 8.77
N LEU A 326 -9.81 3.96 7.80
CA LEU A 326 -8.50 3.48 7.33
C LEU A 326 -7.55 4.60 6.92
N ALA A 327 -8.05 5.63 6.22
CA ALA A 327 -7.26 6.77 5.79
C ALA A 327 -6.70 7.63 6.95
N GLN A 328 -7.30 7.52 8.15
CA GLN A 328 -6.95 8.29 9.35
C GLN A 328 -6.12 7.47 10.35
N LEU A 329 -5.97 6.16 10.14
CA LEU A 329 -5.29 5.29 11.11
C LEU A 329 -3.81 5.60 11.28
N PHE A 330 -3.14 6.08 10.24
CA PHE A 330 -1.76 6.55 10.42
C PHE A 330 -1.70 7.79 11.31
N ASP A 331 -2.59 8.78 11.13
CA ASP A 331 -2.63 9.96 11.99
C ASP A 331 -2.89 9.59 13.46
N SER A 332 -3.91 8.75 13.73
CA SER A 332 -4.22 8.33 15.11
C SER A 332 -3.11 7.49 15.73
N THR A 333 -2.52 6.57 14.96
CA THR A 333 -1.43 5.70 15.43
C THR A 333 -0.14 6.50 15.68
N LEU A 334 0.19 7.45 14.80
CA LEU A 334 1.35 8.32 14.99
C LEU A 334 1.19 9.25 16.19
N ALA A 335 -0.03 9.76 16.45
CA ALA A 335 -0.32 10.51 17.66
C ALA A 335 -0.10 9.65 18.93
N ALA A 336 -0.59 8.41 18.93
CA ALA A 336 -0.38 7.48 20.04
C ALA A 336 1.11 7.11 20.23
N ILE A 337 1.87 6.96 19.14
CA ILE A 337 3.33 6.75 19.19
C ILE A 337 4.03 8.00 19.75
N ALA A 338 3.60 9.21 19.36
CA ALA A 338 4.16 10.45 19.88
C ALA A 338 3.95 10.57 21.40
N ASP A 339 2.74 10.25 21.87
CA ASP A 339 2.42 10.23 23.30
C ASP A 339 3.24 9.19 24.08
N ARG A 340 3.46 8.00 23.49
CA ARG A 340 4.15 6.88 24.16
C ARG A 340 5.67 6.93 24.08
N HIS A 341 6.23 7.35 22.95
CA HIS A 341 7.66 7.26 22.64
C HIS A 341 8.31 8.60 22.29
N GLY A 342 7.52 9.68 22.23
CA GLY A 342 7.95 11.03 21.89
C GLY A 342 7.80 11.34 20.40
N GLN A 343 7.62 12.63 20.09
CA GLN A 343 7.40 13.13 18.73
C GLN A 343 8.48 12.69 17.74
N ASP A 344 9.75 12.69 18.13
CA ASP A 344 10.85 12.27 17.25
C ASP A 344 10.69 10.83 16.76
N THR A 345 10.13 9.93 17.58
CA THR A 345 9.87 8.54 17.19
C THR A 345 8.68 8.47 16.23
N ALA A 346 7.62 9.24 16.47
CA ALA A 346 6.50 9.34 15.54
C ALA A 346 6.95 9.89 14.17
N ASP A 347 7.75 10.96 14.15
CA ASP A 347 8.29 11.53 12.92
C ASP A 347 9.23 10.55 12.19
N LEU A 348 9.98 9.72 12.92
CA LEU A 348 10.78 8.64 12.34
C LEU A 348 9.90 7.58 11.66
N VAL A 349 8.80 7.16 12.31
CA VAL A 349 7.84 6.21 11.74
C VAL A 349 7.14 6.81 10.51
N ALA A 350 6.65 8.04 10.59
CA ALA A 350 5.99 8.72 9.48
C ALA A 350 6.89 8.78 8.23
N ARG A 351 8.18 9.11 8.40
CA ARG A 351 9.14 9.11 7.28
C ARG A 351 9.36 7.72 6.70
N GLN A 352 9.48 6.67 7.54
CA GLN A 352 9.62 5.29 7.05
C GLN A 352 8.40 4.80 6.27
N LEU A 353 7.22 5.36 6.52
CA LEU A 353 5.99 5.06 5.79
C LEU A 353 5.80 5.94 4.53
N GLU A 354 6.69 6.90 4.30
CA GLU A 354 6.51 7.97 3.30
C GLU A 354 5.18 8.73 3.54
N TYR A 355 4.84 8.96 4.81
CA TYR A 355 3.60 9.61 5.23
C TYR A 355 3.86 11.01 5.79
N ALA A 356 3.06 11.98 5.37
CA ALA A 356 3.11 13.36 5.84
C ALA A 356 1.83 13.70 6.63
N PRO A 357 1.87 13.71 7.98
CA PRO A 357 0.70 13.95 8.81
C PRO A 357 0.00 15.28 8.48
N GLY A 358 -1.33 15.28 8.46
CA GLY A 358 -2.14 16.47 8.21
C GLY A 358 -2.18 16.97 6.76
N LEU A 359 -1.43 16.36 5.85
CA LEU A 359 -1.65 16.48 4.41
C LEU A 359 -2.56 15.31 4.00
N ASN A 360 -3.87 15.53 4.10
CA ASN A 360 -4.86 14.64 3.52
C ASN A 360 -4.77 14.75 1.98
N GLU A 361 -3.77 14.10 1.38
CA GLU A 361 -3.51 14.13 -0.06
C GLU A 361 -4.36 13.14 -0.89
#